data_AF-A0A6L3CAM8-F1
#
_entry.id   AF-A0A6L3CAM8-F1
#
_cell.length_a   1.000
_cell.length_b   1.000
_cell.length_c   1.000
_cell.angle_alpha   90.00
_cell.angle_beta   90.00
_cell.angle_gamma   90.00
#
_symmetry.space_group_name_H-M   'P 1'
#
loop_
_entity.id
_entity.type
_entity.pdbx_description
1 polymer ?
#
loop_
_entity_poly.entity_id
_entity_poly.type
_entity_poly.pdbx_seq_one_letter_code
_entity_poly.pdbx_strand_id
1 'polypeptide(L)' 'EGAASEHRRLLPIFLGMFTESNPIPVKYAVNRIGLNVGEPRLPMVPPSAKAMTEINKLLEEYDIDLPISA' A
#
# COMPACT_ATOMS: atom_id res chain seq x y z
N GLU A 1 24.86 9.43 5.00
CA GLU A 1 24.51 8.85 3.68
C GLU A 1 23.35 7.84 3.72
N GLY A 2 23.14 7.10 4.82
CA GLY A 2 22.05 6.10 4.92
C GLY A 2 20.63 6.62 4.63
N ALA A 3 20.26 7.81 5.14
CA ALA A 3 18.91 8.37 4.93
C ALA A 3 18.55 8.55 3.45
N ALA A 4 19.50 9.00 2.61
CA ALA A 4 19.26 9.17 1.19
C ALA A 4 19.14 7.82 0.46
N SER A 5 19.86 6.80 0.93
CA SER A 5 19.74 5.44 0.41
C SER A 5 18.38 4.84 0.72
N GLU A 6 17.93 4.94 1.98
CA GLU A 6 16.62 4.44 2.40
C GLU A 6 15.47 5.18 1.72
N HIS A 7 15.60 6.51 1.55
CA HIS A 7 14.62 7.27 0.78
C HIS A 7 14.45 6.73 -0.64
N ARG A 8 15.54 6.43 -1.36
CA ARG A 8 15.47 5.85 -2.71
C ARG A 8 14.90 4.45 -2.72
N ARG A 9 15.24 3.62 -1.73
CA ARG A 9 14.70 2.26 -1.57
C ARG A 9 13.18 2.27 -1.36
N LEU A 10 12.68 3.25 -0.60
CA LEU A 10 11.26 3.38 -0.25
C LEU A 10 10.47 4.28 -1.22
N LEU A 11 11.12 5.04 -2.10
CA LEU A 11 10.45 5.93 -3.04
C LEU A 11 9.38 5.22 -3.90
N PRO A 12 9.60 3.99 -4.41
CA PRO A 12 8.56 3.27 -5.14
C PRO A 12 7.30 3.03 -4.29
N ILE A 13 7.43 2.55 -3.05
CA ILE A 13 6.28 2.34 -2.17
C ILE A 13 5.59 3.66 -1.80
N PHE A 14 6.36 4.74 -1.59
CA PHE A 14 5.79 6.07 -1.33
C PHE A 14 4.94 6.57 -2.50
N LEU A 15 5.38 6.40 -3.74
CA LEU A 15 4.60 6.82 -4.90
C LEU A 15 3.41 5.88 -5.15
N GLY A 16 3.60 4.57 -5.00
CA GLY A 16 2.55 3.59 -5.19
C GLY A 16 1.36 3.76 -4.23
N MET A 17 1.63 4.12 -2.98
CA MET A 17 0.57 4.39 -1.98
C MET A 17 -0.24 5.66 -2.24
N PHE A 18 0.12 6.46 -3.24
CA PHE A 18 -0.57 7.69 -3.66
C PHE A 18 -1.01 7.66 -5.13
N THR A 19 -1.10 6.46 -5.74
CA THR A 19 -1.68 6.24 -7.07
C THR A 19 -3.15 6.66 -7.17
N GLU A 20 -3.86 6.62 -6.05
CA GLU A 20 -5.19 7.18 -5.86
C GLU A 20 -5.25 7.97 -4.54
N SER A 21 -6.40 8.58 -4.24
CA SER A 21 -6.56 9.41 -3.03
C SER A 21 -6.32 8.60 -1.76
N ASN A 22 -5.39 9.05 -0.91
CA ASN A 22 -5.18 8.46 0.40
C ASN A 22 -6.46 8.63 1.28
N PRO A 23 -6.92 7.58 2.00
CA PRO A 23 -6.24 6.32 2.31
C PRO A 23 -6.66 5.11 1.46
N ILE A 24 -7.18 5.30 0.24
CA ILE A 24 -7.65 4.18 -0.60
C ILE A 24 -6.54 3.14 -0.86
N PRO A 25 -5.33 3.50 -1.36
CA PRO A 25 -4.30 2.51 -1.66
C PRO A 25 -3.76 1.80 -0.42
N VAL A 26 -3.51 2.56 0.66
CA VAL A 26 -2.95 1.98 1.89
C VAL A 26 -3.94 1.06 2.59
N LYS A 27 -5.25 1.37 2.61
CA LYS A 27 -6.26 0.46 3.16
C LYS A 27 -6.33 -0.84 2.36
N TYR A 28 -6.28 -0.76 1.03
CA TYR A 28 -6.23 -1.95 0.19
C TYR A 28 -4.98 -2.80 0.46
N ALA A 29 -3.81 -2.16 0.51
CA ALA A 29 -2.54 -2.83 0.76
C ALA A 29 -2.54 -3.60 2.09
N VAL A 30 -2.91 -2.95 3.21
CA VAL A 30 -2.87 -3.61 4.52
C VAL A 30 -3.95 -4.69 4.67
N ASN A 31 -5.13 -4.53 4.06
CA ASN A 31 -6.11 -5.62 3.96
C ASN A 31 -5.53 -6.81 3.19
N ARG A 32 -4.78 -6.58 2.10
CA ARG A 32 -4.16 -7.62 1.29
C ARG A 32 -3.08 -8.40 2.05
N ILE A 33 -2.34 -7.72 2.92
CA ILE A 33 -1.27 -8.30 3.75
C ILE A 33 -1.87 -9.12 4.90
N GLY A 34 -3.13 -8.86 5.27
CA GLY A 34 -3.91 -9.61 6.26
C GLY A 34 -4.37 -8.79 7.48
N LEU A 35 -4.12 -7.49 7.51
CA LEU A 35 -4.65 -6.59 8.52
C LEU A 35 -6.04 -6.09 8.11
N ASN A 36 -7.09 -6.62 8.73
CA ASN A 36 -8.47 -6.23 8.44
C ASN A 36 -8.79 -4.79 8.91
N VAL A 37 -8.78 -3.84 7.99
CA VAL A 37 -9.13 -2.42 8.20
C VAL A 37 -10.44 -2.01 7.53
N GLY A 38 -11.12 -2.95 6.88
CA GLY A 38 -12.34 -2.75 6.11
C GLY A 38 -12.18 -1.79 4.93
N GLU A 39 -13.30 -1.49 4.27
CA GLU A 39 -13.33 -0.65 3.07
C GLU A 39 -13.30 0.87 3.40
N PRO A 40 -12.92 1.73 2.43
CA PRO A 40 -13.20 3.16 2.50
C PRO A 40 -14.70 3.43 2.64
N ARG A 41 -15.05 4.52 3.33
CA ARG A 41 -16.43 5.04 3.36
C ARG A 41 -16.56 6.15 2.34
N LEU A 42 -17.76 6.32 1.80
CA LEU A 42 -18.09 7.44 0.93
C LEU A 42 -17.67 8.78 1.58
N PRO A 43 -17.14 9.73 0.78
CA PRO A 43 -17.12 9.74 -0.68
C PRO A 43 -16.00 8.90 -1.32
N MET A 44 -15.12 8.29 -0.52
CA MET A 44 -14.06 7.41 -1.04
C MET A 44 -14.62 6.02 -1.32
N VAL A 45 -14.16 5.43 -2.42
CA VAL A 45 -14.59 4.12 -2.91
C VAL A 45 -13.39 3.17 -2.96
N PRO A 46 -13.62 1.85 -3.09
CA PRO A 46 -12.54 0.89 -3.31
C PRO A 46 -11.67 1.27 -4.53
N PRO A 47 -10.38 0.89 -4.54
CA PRO A 47 -9.45 1.26 -5.62
C PRO A 47 -9.88 0.72 -6.98
N SER A 48 -9.46 1.41 -8.05
CA SER A 48 -9.64 0.89 -9.41
C SER A 48 -8.87 -0.42 -9.64
N ALA A 49 -9.28 -1.21 -10.65
CA ALA A 49 -8.57 -2.43 -11.02
C ALA A 49 -7.10 -2.20 -11.41
N LYS A 50 -6.81 -1.03 -11.99
CA LYS A 50 -5.45 -0.60 -12.30
C LYS A 50 -4.64 -0.40 -11.01
N ALA A 51 -5.15 0.40 -10.07
CA ALA A 51 -4.47 0.64 -8.79
C ALA A 51 -4.28 -0.65 -8.00
N MET A 52 -5.28 -1.55 -7.97
CA MET A 52 -5.14 -2.88 -7.35
C MET A 52 -3.97 -3.69 -7.95
N THR A 53 -3.85 -3.68 -9.28
CA THR A 53 -2.76 -4.40 -9.98
C THR A 53 -1.39 -3.80 -9.66
N GLU A 54 -1.29 -2.47 -9.65
CA GLU A 54 -0.05 -1.75 -9.33
C GLU A 54 0.37 -1.96 -7.88
N ILE A 55 -0.57 -1.88 -6.94
CA ILE A 55 -0.31 -2.13 -5.52
C ILE A 55 0.13 -3.57 -5.28
N ASN A 56 -0.54 -4.57 -5.87
CA ASN A 56 -0.16 -5.96 -5.67
C ASN A 56 1.27 -6.26 -6.14
N LYS A 57 1.65 -5.75 -7.32
CA LYS A 57 3.03 -5.87 -7.83
C LYS A 57 4.04 -5.22 -6.90
N LEU A 58 3.71 -4.02 -6.41
CA LEU A 58 4.59 -3.29 -5.51
C LEU A 58 4.79 -4.04 -4.19
N LEU A 59 3.74 -4.64 -3.64
CA LEU A 59 3.84 -5.43 -2.40
C LEU A 59 4.75 -6.66 -2.55
N GLU A 60 4.85 -7.26 -3.73
CA GLU A 60 5.76 -8.38 -4.00
C GLU A 60 7.25 -7.97 -3.94
N GLU A 61 7.56 -6.67 -4.06
CA GLU A 61 8.94 -6.15 -4.03
C GLU A 61 9.46 -5.89 -2.61
N TYR A 62 8.59 -5.94 -1.59
CA TYR A 62 8.94 -5.61 -0.21
C TYR A 62 8.66 -6.79 0.73
N ASP A 63 9.60 -7.03 1.64
CA ASP A 63 9.36 -7.84 2.83
C ASP A 63 8.57 -7.01 3.85
N ILE A 64 7.40 -7.51 4.26
CA ILE A 64 6.47 -6.79 5.13
C ILE A 64 6.38 -7.54 6.45
N ASP A 65 7.00 -6.98 7.47
CA ASP A 65 7.20 -7.54 8.81
C ASP A 65 6.02 -7.24 9.76
N LEU A 66 4.82 -7.06 9.23
CA LEU A 66 3.65 -6.72 10.03
C LEU A 66 3.22 -7.93 10.89
N PRO A 67 3.16 -7.81 12.23
CA PRO A 67 2.78 -8.91 13.11
C PRO A 67 1.26 -9.08 13.08
N ILE A 68 0.76 -9.81 12.08
CA ILE A 68 -0.66 -10.15 11.98
C ILE A 68 -0.91 -11.37 12.85
N SER A 69 -1.75 -11.21 13.87
CA SER A 69 -2.29 -12.35 14.61
C SER A 69 -3.29 -13.07 13.69
N ALA A 70 -3.07 -14.38 13.47
CA ALA A 70 -3.94 -15.23 12.66
C ALA A 70 -5.39 -15.25 13.17
#